data_AF-A0A7U2QVE8-F1
#
_entry.id   AF-A0A7U2QVE8-F1
#
_cell.length_a   1.000
_cell.length_b   1.000
_cell.length_c   1.000
_cell.angle_alpha   90.00
_cell.angle_beta   90.00
_cell.angle_gamma   90.00
#
_symmetry.space_group_name_H-M   'P 1'
#
loop_
_entity.id
_entity.type
_entity.pdbx_description
1 polymer ?
#
loop_
_entity_poly.entity_id
_entity_poly.type
_entity_poly.pdbx_seq_one_letter_code
_entity_poly.pdbx_strand_id
1 'polypeptide(L)'
;MVMKSIHGAAHFCGFITELSPLAMDYLRYLADTAFLKMVYGCEYVLRSCEILYMHYEDTKKYLRTVRDVAQLMSQIAIDATHAAKVYGDSILEKVDRIEQSLQEHSALYPQGLEPSTESHVQSDPSSSSTAQYDLMKAFYV
;
A
#
# COMPACT_ATOMS: atom_id res chain seq x y z
N MET A 1 -13.95 2.59 4.58
CA MET A 1 -14.22 2.03 3.23
C MET A 1 -12.92 1.92 2.44
N VAL A 2 -12.16 3.02 2.30
CA VAL A 2 -10.87 3.07 1.59
C VAL A 2 -9.88 1.99 2.01
N MET A 3 -9.58 1.84 3.31
CA MET A 3 -8.64 0.80 3.78
C MET A 3 -9.06 -0.64 3.42
N LYS A 4 -10.37 -0.92 3.41
CA LYS A 4 -10.88 -2.25 3.00
C LYS A 4 -10.64 -2.49 1.50
N SER A 5 -10.77 -1.45 0.68
CA SER A 5 -10.50 -1.52 -0.76
C SER A 5 -9.01 -1.75 -1.04
N ILE A 6 -8.11 -1.07 -0.33
CA ILE A 6 -6.66 -1.28 -0.46
C ILE A 6 -6.30 -2.70 -0.07
N HIS A 7 -6.81 -3.16 1.07
CA HIS A 7 -6.58 -4.52 1.54
C HIS A 7 -7.12 -5.56 0.54
N GLY A 8 -8.30 -5.32 -0.03
CA GLY A 8 -8.86 -6.19 -1.07
C GLY A 8 -8.01 -6.23 -2.34
N ALA A 9 -7.49 -5.08 -2.79
CA ALA A 9 -6.58 -5.01 -3.93
C ALA A 9 -5.25 -5.73 -3.65
N ALA A 10 -4.66 -5.52 -2.47
CA ALA A 10 -3.44 -6.21 -2.04
C ALA A 10 -3.67 -7.73 -1.91
N HIS A 11 -4.81 -8.15 -1.37
CA HIS A 11 -5.18 -9.56 -1.28
C HIS A 11 -5.37 -10.18 -2.67
N PHE A 12 -6.01 -9.48 -3.60
CA PHE A 12 -6.10 -9.93 -5.00
C PHE A 12 -4.71 -10.09 -5.62
N CYS A 13 -3.81 -9.13 -5.41
CA CYS A 13 -2.43 -9.19 -5.86
C CYS A 13 -1.70 -10.40 -5.25
N GLY A 14 -1.76 -10.56 -3.93
CA GLY A 14 -1.15 -11.67 -3.20
C GLY A 14 -1.66 -13.04 -3.65
N PHE A 15 -2.97 -13.18 -3.90
CA PHE A 15 -3.55 -14.43 -4.40
C PHE A 15 -2.91 -14.92 -5.71
N ILE A 16 -2.51 -14.01 -6.60
CA ILE A 16 -1.82 -14.40 -7.85
C ILE A 16 -0.46 -15.05 -7.55
N THR A 17 0.24 -14.61 -6.51
CA THR A 17 1.53 -15.18 -6.11
C THR A 17 1.43 -16.53 -5.43
N GLU A 18 0.22 -16.91 -4.97
CA GLU A 18 -0.05 -18.17 -4.27
C GLU A 18 -0.59 -19.26 -5.21
N LEU A 19 -0.69 -18.98 -6.51
CA LEU A 19 -1.14 -19.95 -7.50
C LEU A 19 -0.18 -21.14 -7.58
N SER A 20 -0.73 -22.33 -7.81
CA SER A 20 0.08 -23.52 -8.01
C SER A 20 1.00 -23.38 -9.22
N PRO A 21 2.16 -24.07 -9.27
CA PRO A 21 3.07 -24.01 -10.41
C PRO A 21 2.38 -24.30 -11.76
N LEU A 22 1.39 -25.20 -11.76
CA LEU A 22 0.60 -25.51 -12.96
C LEU A 22 -0.30 -24.34 -13.37
N ALA A 23 -0.99 -23.70 -12.43
CA ALA A 23 -1.81 -22.53 -12.73
C ALA A 23 -0.95 -21.35 -13.21
N MET A 24 0.24 -21.19 -12.63
CA MET A 24 1.24 -20.21 -13.05
C MET A 24 1.72 -20.43 -14.49
N ASP A 25 1.87 -21.68 -14.93
CA ASP A 25 2.22 -22.00 -16.32
C ASP A 25 1.10 -21.57 -17.28
N TYR A 26 -0.16 -21.80 -16.92
CA TYR A 26 -1.30 -21.38 -17.74
C TYR A 26 -1.44 -19.85 -17.84
N LEU A 27 -1.02 -19.09 -16.82
CA LEU A 27 -1.06 -17.62 -16.88
C LEU A 27 -0.27 -17.06 -18.06
N ARG A 28 0.81 -17.73 -18.49
CA ARG A 28 1.67 -17.30 -19.60
C ARG A 28 0.92 -17.18 -20.92
N TYR A 29 -0.18 -17.92 -21.07
CA TYR A 29 -0.94 -18.02 -22.32
C TYR A 29 -2.24 -17.22 -22.28
N LEU A 30 -2.48 -16.46 -21.20
CA LEU A 30 -3.64 -15.57 -21.14
C LEU A 30 -3.44 -14.35 -22.04
N ALA A 31 -4.56 -13.77 -22.48
CA ALA A 31 -4.57 -12.53 -23.22
C ALA A 31 -4.02 -11.37 -22.38
N ASP A 32 -3.48 -10.34 -23.05
CA ASP A 32 -2.91 -9.14 -22.41
C ASP A 32 -3.84 -8.46 -21.39
N THR A 33 -5.15 -8.59 -21.59
CA THR A 33 -6.17 -8.07 -20.66
C THR A 33 -6.11 -8.70 -19.28
N ALA A 34 -5.61 -9.93 -19.14
CA ALA A 34 -5.40 -10.57 -17.84
C ALA A 34 -4.26 -9.89 -17.07
N PHE A 35 -3.14 -9.60 -17.74
CA PHE A 35 -2.03 -8.87 -17.14
C PHE A 35 -2.44 -7.45 -16.78
N LEU A 36 -3.26 -6.79 -17.61
CA LEU A 36 -3.81 -5.47 -17.29
C LEU A 36 -4.63 -5.45 -15.98
N LYS A 37 -5.34 -6.53 -15.65
CA LYS A 37 -6.05 -6.64 -14.36
C LYS A 37 -5.09 -6.73 -13.18
N MET A 38 -3.97 -7.44 -13.33
CA MET A 38 -2.92 -7.49 -12.31
C MET A 38 -2.30 -6.10 -12.10
N VAL A 39 -2.02 -5.39 -13.21
CA VAL A 39 -1.54 -4.00 -13.18
C VAL A 39 -2.52 -3.10 -12.44
N TYR A 40 -3.81 -3.20 -12.74
CA TYR A 40 -4.82 -2.36 -12.09
C TYR A 40 -4.85 -2.54 -10.56
N GLY A 41 -4.74 -3.78 -10.09
CA GLY A 41 -4.61 -4.07 -8.66
C GLY A 41 -3.35 -3.45 -8.05
N CYS A 42 -2.21 -3.61 -8.72
CA CYS A 42 -0.93 -3.06 -8.27
C CYS A 42 -0.96 -1.52 -8.23
N GLU A 43 -1.42 -0.86 -9.30
CA GLU A 43 -1.55 0.60 -9.37
C GLU A 43 -2.46 1.13 -8.26
N TYR A 44 -3.58 0.47 -8.00
CA TYR A 44 -4.49 0.89 -6.94
C TYR A 44 -3.80 0.91 -5.57
N VAL A 45 -3.01 -0.14 -5.27
CA VAL A 45 -2.24 -0.23 -4.04
C VAL A 45 -1.14 0.84 -3.99
N LEU A 46 -0.37 1.00 -5.07
CA LEU A 46 0.72 1.98 -5.15
C LEU A 46 0.21 3.41 -4.99
N ARG A 47 -0.85 3.79 -5.69
CA ARG A 47 -1.47 5.12 -5.57
C ARG A 47 -2.00 5.37 -4.17
N SER A 48 -2.54 4.33 -3.53
CA SER A 48 -2.99 4.44 -2.15
C SER A 48 -1.83 4.68 -1.18
N CYS A 49 -0.67 4.04 -1.42
CA CYS A 49 0.57 4.29 -0.66
C CYS A 49 1.06 5.73 -0.80
N GLU A 50 0.99 6.30 -2.01
CA GLU A 50 1.42 7.68 -2.28
C GLU A 50 0.49 8.72 -1.63
N ILE A 51 -0.83 8.48 -1.62
CA ILE A 51 -1.82 9.53 -1.31
C ILE A 51 -2.24 9.51 0.17
N LEU A 52 -2.34 8.32 0.78
CA LEU A 52 -3.08 8.17 2.05
C LEU A 52 -2.22 8.28 3.31
N TYR A 53 -0.92 8.61 3.18
CA TYR A 53 0.02 8.72 4.30
C TYR A 53 -0.17 7.58 5.32
N MET A 54 -0.22 6.34 4.82
CA MET A 54 -0.42 5.16 5.64
C MET A 54 0.77 4.98 6.60
N HIS A 55 0.55 4.21 7.67
CA HIS A 55 1.63 3.86 8.58
C HIS A 55 2.80 3.23 7.80
N TYR A 56 4.03 3.58 8.17
CA TYR A 56 5.25 3.22 7.45
C TYR A 56 5.35 1.70 7.22
N GLU A 57 5.08 0.90 8.26
CA GLU A 57 5.12 -0.57 8.16
C GLU A 57 4.03 -1.15 7.25
N ASP A 58 2.82 -0.57 7.27
CA ASP A 58 1.73 -1.01 6.39
C ASP A 58 2.08 -0.72 4.92
N THR A 59 2.64 0.46 4.67
CA THR A 59 3.13 0.86 3.34
C THR A 59 4.17 -0.13 2.83
N LYS A 60 5.18 -0.49 3.64
CA LYS A 60 6.19 -1.48 3.25
C LYS A 60 5.60 -2.86 2.96
N LYS A 61 4.62 -3.29 3.75
CA LYS A 61 3.93 -4.56 3.51
C LYS A 61 3.23 -4.56 2.15
N TYR A 62 2.50 -3.50 1.84
CA TYR A 62 1.82 -3.37 0.54
C TYR A 62 2.79 -3.28 -0.63
N LEU A 63 3.87 -2.50 -0.51
CA LEU A 63 4.91 -2.40 -1.53
C LEU A 63 5.58 -3.74 -1.81
N ARG A 64 5.83 -4.55 -0.76
CA ARG A 64 6.35 -5.91 -0.93
C ARG A 64 5.40 -6.80 -1.74
N THR A 65 4.11 -6.83 -1.39
CA THR A 65 3.12 -7.60 -2.17
C THR A 65 3.08 -7.18 -3.64
N VAL A 66 3.12 -5.88 -3.92
CA VAL A 66 3.15 -5.38 -5.30
C VAL A 66 4.43 -5.78 -6.02
N ARG A 67 5.58 -5.69 -5.35
CA ARG A 67 6.87 -6.14 -5.89
C ARG A 67 6.84 -7.62 -6.25
N ASP A 68 6.34 -8.47 -5.35
CA ASP A 68 6.27 -9.91 -5.56
C ASP A 68 5.44 -10.25 -6.81
N VAL A 69 4.29 -9.57 -7.00
CA VAL A 69 3.48 -9.71 -8.22
C VAL A 69 4.23 -9.23 -9.46
N ALA A 70 4.90 -8.08 -9.40
CA ALA A 70 5.60 -7.53 -10.55
C ALA A 70 6.79 -8.41 -10.98
N GLN A 71 7.51 -9.00 -10.01
CA GLN A 71 8.56 -10.00 -10.26
C GLN A 71 7.97 -11.27 -10.87
N LEU A 72 6.82 -11.73 -10.38
CA LEU A 72 6.11 -12.87 -10.94
C LEU A 72 5.71 -12.62 -12.40
N MET A 73 5.20 -11.44 -12.72
CA MET A 73 4.87 -11.04 -14.09
C MET A 73 6.09 -11.13 -15.03
N SER A 74 7.28 -10.80 -14.54
CA SER A 74 8.53 -10.98 -15.27
C SER A 74 8.92 -12.46 -15.44
N GLN A 75 8.66 -13.31 -14.43
CA GLN A 75 8.98 -14.74 -14.48
C GLN A 75 8.05 -15.55 -15.41
N ILE A 76 6.80 -15.11 -15.56
CA ILE A 76 5.83 -15.75 -16.46
C ILE A 76 5.90 -15.23 -17.89
N ALA A 77 6.69 -14.20 -18.15
CA ALA A 77 6.83 -13.67 -19.49
C ALA A 77 7.51 -14.68 -20.43
N ILE A 78 6.96 -14.83 -21.62
CA ILE A 78 7.51 -15.73 -22.65
C ILE A 78 8.78 -15.12 -23.26
N ASP A 79 8.81 -13.81 -23.43
CA ASP A 79 9.93 -13.04 -23.97
C ASP A 79 9.96 -11.61 -23.39
N ALA A 80 10.92 -10.81 -23.83
CA ALA A 80 11.12 -9.45 -23.35
C ALA A 80 10.02 -8.44 -23.77
N THR A 81 9.27 -8.75 -24.83
CA THR A 81 8.19 -7.92 -25.37
C THR A 81 6.81 -8.35 -24.88
N HIS A 82 6.70 -9.51 -24.25
CA HIS A 82 5.49 -10.02 -23.65
C HIS A 82 4.91 -9.03 -22.63
N ALA A 83 3.61 -8.79 -22.69
CA ALA A 83 2.94 -7.75 -21.90
C ALA A 83 3.21 -7.87 -20.39
N ALA A 84 3.27 -9.10 -19.87
CA ALA A 84 3.60 -9.32 -18.45
C ALA A 84 4.99 -8.76 -18.08
N LYS A 85 6.00 -8.88 -18.94
CA LYS A 85 7.34 -8.31 -18.67
C LYS A 85 7.29 -6.80 -18.64
N VAL A 86 6.76 -6.20 -19.70
CA VAL A 86 6.68 -4.74 -19.88
C VAL A 86 5.94 -4.10 -18.71
N TYR A 87 4.79 -4.67 -18.33
CA TYR A 87 4.01 -4.17 -17.21
C TYR A 87 4.66 -4.43 -15.85
N GLY A 88 5.27 -5.61 -15.64
CA GLY A 88 5.99 -5.94 -14.43
C GLY A 88 7.14 -4.96 -14.17
N ASP A 89 7.96 -4.68 -15.18
CA ASP A 89 9.08 -3.74 -15.07
C ASP A 89 8.60 -2.33 -14.72
N SER A 90 7.54 -1.86 -15.39
CA SER A 90 6.94 -0.55 -15.09
C SER A 90 6.45 -0.45 -13.65
N ILE A 91 5.90 -1.52 -13.08
CA ILE A 91 5.46 -1.56 -11.68
C ILE A 91 6.66 -1.56 -10.74
N LEU A 92 7.72 -2.32 -11.05
CA LEU A 92 8.94 -2.35 -10.22
C LEU A 92 9.58 -0.97 -10.11
N GLU A 93 9.70 -0.24 -11.21
CA GLU A 93 10.20 1.14 -11.22
C GLU A 93 9.36 2.06 -10.31
N LYS A 94 8.04 1.86 -10.25
CA LYS A 94 7.16 2.62 -9.36
C LYS A 94 7.33 2.23 -7.90
N VAL A 95 7.47 0.95 -7.60
CA VAL A 95 7.75 0.48 -6.24
C VAL A 95 9.05 1.10 -5.73
N ASP A 96 10.12 1.04 -6.52
CA ASP A 96 11.44 1.54 -6.11
C ASP A 96 11.41 3.06 -5.85
N ARG A 97 10.73 3.82 -6.71
CA ARG A 97 10.49 5.26 -6.49
C ARG A 97 9.75 5.55 -5.19
N ILE A 98 8.69 4.79 -4.88
CA ILE A 98 7.89 5.02 -3.67
C ILE A 98 8.70 4.63 -2.43
N GLU A 99 9.43 3.52 -2.47
CA GLU A 99 10.30 3.11 -1.36
C GLU A 99 11.41 4.12 -1.10
N GLN A 100 12.02 4.66 -2.14
CA GLN A 100 13.03 5.72 -2.00
C GLN A 100 12.42 6.95 -1.30
N SER A 101 11.27 7.43 -1.76
CA SER A 101 10.56 8.55 -1.14
C SER A 101 10.22 8.27 0.33
N LEU A 102 9.78 7.03 0.63
CA LEU A 102 9.44 6.61 1.98
C LEU A 102 10.68 6.58 2.90
N GLN A 103 11.83 6.13 2.39
CA GLN A 103 13.10 6.15 3.11
C GLN A 103 13.55 7.59 3.42
N GLU A 104 13.49 8.47 2.43
CA GLU A 104 13.83 9.90 2.58
C GLU A 104 12.95 10.57 3.65
N HIS A 105 11.63 10.34 3.64
CA HIS A 105 10.72 10.86 4.65
C HIS A 105 11.01 10.31 6.06
N SER A 106 11.35 9.01 6.16
CA SER A 106 11.70 8.40 7.45
C SER A 106 13.03 8.91 8.02
N ALA A 107 14.00 9.23 7.16
CA ALA A 107 15.30 9.76 7.57
C ALA A 107 15.21 11.21 8.06
N LEU A 108 14.24 11.99 7.57
CA LEU A 108 13.99 13.37 7.99
C LEU A 108 13.31 13.47 9.36
N TYR A 109 12.58 12.43 9.78
CA TYR A 109 11.90 12.36 11.08
C TYR A 109 12.22 11.03 11.76
N PRO A 110 13.45 10.85 12.29
CA PRO A 110 13.76 9.67 13.09
C PRO A 110 12.81 9.62 14.29
N GLN A 111 12.14 8.48 14.48
CA GLN A 111 11.29 8.23 15.66
C GLN A 111 12.10 8.52 16.93
N GLY A 112 11.81 9.64 17.59
CA GLY A 112 12.60 10.14 18.70
C GLY A 112 12.04 11.39 19.39
N LEU A 113 10.76 11.71 19.21
CA LEU A 113 10.05 12.62 20.11
C LEU A 113 9.04 11.80 20.93
N GLU A 114 9.57 11.06 21.90
CA GLU A 114 8.79 10.68 23.07
C GLU A 114 8.27 11.99 23.70
N PRO A 115 6.95 12.17 23.92
CA PRO A 115 6.47 13.26 24.75
C PRO A 115 7.05 13.04 26.15
N SER A 116 7.99 13.90 26.52
CA SER A 116 8.57 13.95 27.86
C SER A 116 7.45 13.94 28.88
N THR A 117 7.54 12.97 29.77
CA THR A 117 6.68 12.75 30.93
C THR A 117 6.79 13.97 31.85
N GLU A 118 5.93 14.96 31.68
CA GLU A 118 5.72 15.98 32.71
C GLU A 118 4.69 15.47 33.73
N SER A 119 5.25 14.91 34.80
CA SER A 119 4.80 15.04 36.19
C SER A 119 3.30 15.15 36.46
N HIS A 120 2.74 14.02 36.89
CA HIS A 120 1.91 13.88 38.10
C HIS A 120 1.53 15.20 38.81
N VAL A 121 0.27 15.64 38.62
CA VAL A 121 -0.47 16.38 39.65
C VAL A 121 -1.74 15.59 39.94
N GLN A 122 -1.81 15.08 41.16
CA GLN A 122 -2.85 14.24 41.70
C GLN A 122 -4.08 15.09 42.10
N SER A 123 -5.23 14.67 41.58
CA SER A 123 -6.61 14.73 42.13
C SER A 123 -7.20 16.05 42.66
N ASP A 124 -8.32 16.50 42.08
CA ASP A 124 -9.63 16.31 42.74
C ASP A 124 -10.84 16.51 41.79
N PRO A 125 -12.01 15.91 42.09
CA PRO A 125 -13.12 15.75 41.17
C PRO A 125 -14.21 16.82 41.37
N SER A 126 -14.60 17.55 40.32
CA SER A 126 -15.98 18.03 40.12
C SER A 126 -16.11 18.96 38.90
N SER A 127 -17.28 18.86 38.26
CA SER A 127 -17.92 19.80 37.32
C SER A 127 -17.80 19.58 35.80
N SER A 128 -18.87 18.93 35.31
CA SER A 128 -19.72 19.34 34.18
C SER A 128 -19.20 19.33 32.74
N SER A 129 -19.60 18.25 32.07
CA SER A 129 -20.04 18.15 30.68
C SER A 129 -20.64 19.43 30.08
N THR A 130 -19.90 20.15 29.22
CA THR A 130 -20.40 20.75 27.96
C THR A 130 -19.25 21.38 27.16
N ALA A 131 -18.56 20.62 26.31
CA ALA A 131 -17.65 21.21 25.30
C ALA A 131 -17.31 20.28 24.11
N GLN A 132 -18.05 19.19 23.89
CA GLN A 132 -17.67 18.14 22.92
C GLN A 132 -18.54 18.09 21.64
N TYR A 133 -19.31 19.14 21.33
CA TYR A 133 -20.23 19.10 20.18
C TYR A 133 -20.03 20.19 19.10
N ASP A 134 -19.01 21.05 19.17
CA ASP A 134 -18.90 22.19 18.23
C ASP A 134 -17.87 22.07 17.10
N LEU A 135 -17.22 20.91 16.91
CA LEU A 135 -16.27 20.72 15.79
C LEU A 135 -16.79 19.90 14.61
N MET A 136 -18.05 19.46 14.62
CA MET A 136 -18.61 18.57 13.59
C MET A 136 -19.55 19.23 12.55
N LYS A 137 -19.53 20.57 12.42
CA LYS A 137 -20.40 21.29 11.45
C LYS A 137 -19.66 22.12 10.38
N ALA A 138 -18.34 22.01 10.23
CA ALA A 138 -17.59 22.90 9.34
C ALA A 138 -17.25 22.35 7.93
N PHE A 139 -17.71 21.16 7.51
CA PHE A 139 -17.29 20.58 6.22
C PHE A 139 -18.42 19.95 5.37
N TYR A 140 -19.57 20.61 5.28
CA TYR A 140 -20.51 20.36 4.18
C TYR A 140 -21.01 21.67 3.58
N VAL A 141 -20.36 22.12 2.50
CA VAL A 141 -20.96 22.83 1.37
C VAL A 141 -20.33 22.29 0.10
#